data_AF-A0A937RKX9-F1
#
_entry.id   AF-A0A937RKX9-F1
#
_cell.length_a   1.000
_cell.length_b   1.000
_cell.length_c   1.000
_cell.angle_alpha   90.00
_cell.angle_beta   90.00
_cell.angle_gamma   90.00
#
_symmetry.space_group_name_H-M   'P 1'
#
loop_
_entity.id
_entity.type
_entity.pdbx_description
1 polymer ?
#
loop_
_entity_poly.entity_id
_entity_poly.type
_entity_poly.pdbx_seq_one_letter_code
_entity_poly.pdbx_strand_id
1 'polypeptide(L)' 'SPLAPPTGCRFRTRCPLATPKCADEEPQTREVRPGQYAACHYPLVTDSIAALPDK' A
#
# COMPACT_ATOMS: atom_id res chain seq x y z
N SER A 1 4.07 15.05 12.41
CA SER A 1 4.68 14.56 11.15
C SER A 1 6.12 15.04 11.05
N PRO A 2 7.04 14.25 10.46
CA PRO A 2 8.45 14.64 10.29
C PRO A 2 8.59 15.86 9.36
N LEU A 3 9.63 16.66 9.62
CA LEU A 3 9.95 17.92 8.91
C LEU A 3 10.25 17.73 7.41
N ALA A 4 10.71 16.55 7.01
CA ALA A 4 10.96 16.19 5.62
C ALA A 4 10.40 14.79 5.34
N PRO A 5 9.20 14.65 4.75
CA PRO A 5 8.66 13.35 4.40
C PRO A 5 9.48 12.71 3.26
N PRO A 6 9.60 11.37 3.23
CA PRO A 6 10.15 10.68 2.07
C PRO A 6 9.29 10.96 0.83
N THR A 7 9.92 11.05 -0.35
CA THR A 7 9.21 11.14 -1.63
C THR A 7 8.38 9.86 -1.90
N GLY A 8 7.42 9.92 -2.82
CA GLY A 8 6.57 8.77 -3.13
C GLY A 8 5.74 8.28 -1.94
N CYS A 9 5.77 6.98 -1.65
CA CYS A 9 5.06 6.38 -0.53
C CYS A 9 5.64 6.83 0.82
N ARG A 10 4.81 7.51 1.63
CA ARG A 10 5.15 8.00 2.97
C ARG A 10 5.61 6.92 3.95
N PHE A 11 5.25 5.66 3.68
CA PHE A 11 5.60 4.50 4.50
C PHE A 11 6.84 3.75 4.01
N ARG A 12 7.44 4.11 2.86
CA ARG A 12 8.52 3.32 2.23
C ARG A 12 9.71 3.02 3.15
N THR A 13 10.06 3.95 4.03
CA THR A 13 11.23 3.81 4.94
C THR A 13 10.94 2.88 6.12
N ARG A 14 9.68 2.49 6.32
CA ARG A 14 9.23 1.61 7.41
C ARG A 14 8.47 0.38 6.91
N CYS A 15 8.19 0.27 5.61
CA CYS A 15 7.43 -0.83 5.04
C CYS A 15 8.38 -1.98 4.68
N PRO A 16 8.18 -3.20 5.22
CA PRO A 16 9.03 -4.35 4.88
C PRO A 16 8.81 -4.86 3.45
N LEU A 17 7.70 -4.47 2.81
CA LEU A 17 7.34 -4.83 1.44
C LEU A 17 7.63 -3.69 0.45
N ALA A 18 8.43 -2.69 0.84
CA ALA A 18 8.74 -1.56 -0.03
C ALA A 18 9.46 -2.02 -1.30
N THR A 19 9.00 -1.51 -2.45
CA THR A 19 9.63 -1.73 -3.76
C THR A 19 10.20 -0.40 -4.28
N PRO A 20 11.03 -0.39 -5.34
CA PRO A 20 11.51 0.86 -5.95
C PRO A 20 10.39 1.83 -6.31
N LYS A 21 9.25 1.31 -6.82
CA LYS A 21 8.05 2.11 -7.12
C LYS A 21 7.53 2.90 -5.91
N CYS A 22 7.70 2.39 -4.69
CA CYS A 22 7.30 3.09 -3.47
C CYS A 22 8.17 4.32 -3.18
N ALA A 23 9.37 4.42 -3.74
CA ALA A 23 10.24 5.59 -3.60
C ALA A 23 9.97 6.64 -4.69
N ASP A 24 9.67 6.19 -5.90
CA ASP A 24 9.54 7.02 -7.08
C ASP A 24 8.15 7.63 -7.24
N GLU A 25 7.09 6.91 -6.85
CA GLU A 25 5.71 7.30 -7.10
C GLU A 25 4.89 7.36 -5.82
N GLU A 26 4.06 8.40 -5.69
CA GLU A 26 3.08 8.49 -4.60
C GLU A 26 1.86 7.61 -4.94
N PRO A 27 1.51 6.64 -4.09
CA PRO A 27 0.38 5.77 -4.35
C PRO A 27 -0.94 6.54 -4.29
N GLN A 28 -1.84 6.25 -5.22
CA GLN A 28 -3.19 6.82 -5.21
C GLN A 28 -4.04 6.19 -4.12
N THR A 29 -4.83 7.01 -3.43
CA THR A 29 -5.85 6.54 -2.49
C THR A 29 -6.96 5.85 -3.28
N ARG A 30 -7.19 4.57 -3.00
CA ARG A 30 -8.28 3.79 -3.56
C ARG A 30 -9.04 3.05 -2.47
N GLU A 31 -10.30 2.75 -2.75
CA GLU A 31 -11.08 1.85 -1.92
C GLU A 31 -10.52 0.43 -2.05
N VAL A 32 -10.22 -0.20 -0.92
CA VAL A 32 -9.64 -1.54 -0.83
C VAL A 32 -10.60 -2.56 -0.22
N ARG A 33 -11.60 -2.09 0.52
CA ARG A 33 -12.76 -2.82 1.03
C ARG A 33 -13.90 -1.80 1.20
N PRO A 34 -15.18 -2.20 1.29
CA PRO A 34 -16.28 -1.25 1.47
C PRO A 34 -16.04 -0.30 2.66
N GLY A 35 -15.91 0.99 2.38
CA GLY A 35 -15.61 2.03 3.37
C GLY A 35 -14.17 2.08 3.88
N GLN A 36 -13.27 1.23 3.38
CA GLN A 36 -11.84 1.23 3.71
C GLN A 36 -11.02 1.71 2.51
N TYR A 37 -10.23 2.75 2.72
CA TYR A 37 -9.37 3.35 1.71
C TYR A 37 -7.90 3.21 2.08
N ALA A 38 -7.07 2.89 1.10
CA ALA A 38 -5.62 2.85 1.28
C ALA A 38 -4.90 3.48 0.09
N ALA A 39 -3.85 4.24 0.39
CA ALA A 39 -2.87 4.71 -0.57
C ALA A 39 -1.67 3.74 -0.58
N CYS A 40 -1.89 2.54 -1.12
CA CYS A 40 -0.85 1.51 -1.26
C CYS A 40 -0.72 1.09 -2.72
N HIS A 41 0.52 0.94 -3.19
CA HIS A 41 0.80 0.34 -4.51
C HIS A 41 0.38 -1.13 -4.56
N TYR A 42 0.49 -1.87 -3.45
CA TYR A 42 0.17 -3.29 -3.32
C TYR A 42 -0.72 -3.57 -2.09
N PRO A 43 -1.98 -3.12 -2.08
CA PRO A 43 -2.89 -3.41 -0.98
C PRO A 43 -3.23 -4.89 -0.98
N LEU A 44 -3.14 -5.50 0.20
CA LEU A 44 -3.65 -6.84 0.43
C LEU A 44 -5.18 -6.73 0.57
N VAL A 45 -5.86 -6.77 -0.56
CA VAL A 45 -7.32 -6.81 -0.61
C VAL A 45 -7.76 -8.25 -0.35
N THR A 46 -8.17 -8.54 0.86
CA THR A 46 -8.89 -9.79 1.17
C THR A 46 -10.38 -9.51 1.05
N ASP A 47 -10.84 -9.27 -0.17
CA ASP A 47 -12.26 -9.29 -0.47
C ASP A 47 -12.68 -10.75 -0.67
N SER A 48 -12.85 -11.43 0.47
CA SER A 48 -13.65 -12.64 0.74
C SER A 48 -13.68 -13.76 -0.33
N ILE A 49 -13.16 -14.94 0.02
CA ILE A 49 -13.46 -16.27 -0.58
C ILE A 49 -13.10 -16.48 -2.08
N ALA A 50 -12.11 -15.78 -2.65
CA ALA A 50 -11.55 -16.19 -3.95
C ALA A 50 -10.14 -15.62 -4.18
N ALA A 51 -9.10 -16.12 -3.50
CA ALA A 51 -7.71 -16.10 -4.01
C ALA A 51 -6.65 -16.66 -3.02
N LEU A 52 -6.91 -17.78 -2.34
CA LEU A 52 -5.82 -18.62 -1.85
C LEU A 52 -6.16 -20.07 -2.17
N PRO A 53 -5.47 -20.75 -3.10
CA PRO A 53 -5.47 -22.21 -3.10
C PRO A 53 -4.74 -22.66 -1.83
N ASP A 54 -5.46 -23.34 -0.95
CA ASP A 54 -4.93 -24.08 0.18
C ASP A 54 -3.67 -24.86 -0.21
N LYS A 55 -2.62 -24.72 0.60
CA LYS A 55 -1.52 -25.68 0.69
C LYS A 55 -1.71 -26.50 1.95
#